data_AF-A0ABD7X2B2-F1
#
_entry.id   AF-A0ABD7X2B2-F1
#
_cell.length_a   1.000
_cell.length_b   1.000
_cell.length_c   1.000
_cell.angle_alpha   90.00
_cell.angle_beta   90.00
_cell.angle_gamma   90.00
#
_symmetry.space_group_name_H-M   'P 1'
#
loop_
_entity.id
_entity.type
_entity.pdbx_description
1 polymer ?
#
loop_
_entity_poly.entity_id
_entity_poly.type
_entity_poly.pdbx_seq_one_letter_code
_entity_poly.pdbx_strand_id
1 'polypeptide(L)'
;MDRTTAAFENLRNIQDLIKFMDQKAGALFVVYGFIITIFVEFSKRLKFVNLLELDSFGEITLSSITFLIGAVLIFYMAYQLYLIVVFILKPRKSMHYNPQHLSVMYYGHISEMGKSNFVQKFEDMEDKELTKEVLEQVFEVSKIMEQKSNYLEKTMRCLPYTIIGLLIFILFSEIV
;
A
#
# COMPACT_ATOMS: atom_id res chain seq x y z
N MET A 1 -22.80 -17.91 22.74
CA MET A 1 -21.87 -18.01 21.59
C MET A 1 -20.66 -18.78 22.07
N ASP A 2 -20.29 -19.85 21.37
CA ASP A 2 -19.13 -20.66 21.74
C ASP A 2 -17.81 -19.91 21.44
N ARG A 3 -16.75 -20.20 22.21
CA ARG A 3 -15.45 -19.51 22.11
C ARG A 3 -14.81 -19.70 20.74
N THR A 4 -14.97 -20.88 20.16
CA THR A 4 -14.42 -21.20 18.83
C THR A 4 -15.16 -20.42 17.76
N THR A 5 -16.49 -20.33 17.85
CA THR A 5 -17.31 -19.49 16.96
C THR A 5 -16.88 -18.02 17.02
N ALA A 6 -16.61 -17.49 18.22
CA ALA A 6 -16.13 -16.12 18.39
C ALA A 6 -14.76 -15.87 17.74
N ALA A 7 -13.84 -16.85 17.83
CA ALA A 7 -12.54 -16.76 17.20
C ALA A 7 -12.65 -16.72 15.66
N PHE A 8 -13.52 -17.56 15.08
CA PHE A 8 -13.80 -17.56 13.65
C PHE A 8 -14.43 -16.25 13.16
N GLU A 9 -15.40 -15.71 13.91
CA GLU A 9 -16.00 -14.42 13.57
C GLU A 9 -14.98 -13.29 13.62
N ASN A 10 -14.11 -13.26 14.63
CA ASN A 10 -13.04 -12.27 14.72
C ASN A 10 -12.07 -12.36 13.54
N LEU A 11 -11.64 -13.58 13.19
CA LEU A 11 -10.79 -13.83 12.02
C LEU A 11 -11.44 -13.28 10.73
N ARG A 12 -12.72 -13.59 10.50
CA ARG A 12 -13.48 -13.09 9.35
C ARG A 12 -13.56 -11.58 9.34
N ASN A 13 -13.89 -10.96 10.48
CA ASN A 13 -13.99 -9.50 10.60
C ASN A 13 -12.67 -8.81 10.22
N ILE A 14 -11.54 -9.31 10.72
CA ILE A 14 -10.23 -8.72 10.40
C ILE A 14 -9.87 -8.91 8.92
N GLN A 15 -10.17 -10.07 8.34
CA GLN A 15 -9.97 -10.29 6.90
C GLN A 15 -10.82 -9.34 6.05
N ASP A 16 -12.06 -9.06 6.44
CA ASP A 16 -12.91 -8.09 5.75
C ASP A 16 -12.39 -6.66 5.92
N LEU A 17 -11.87 -6.30 7.10
CA LEU A 17 -11.15 -5.03 7.29
C LEU A 17 -9.94 -4.92 6.36
N ILE A 18 -9.14 -5.98 6.21
CA ILE A 18 -8.00 -6.00 5.27
C ILE A 18 -8.49 -5.77 3.83
N LYS A 19 -9.59 -6.41 3.40
CA LYS A 19 -10.17 -6.18 2.06
C LYS A 19 -10.59 -4.73 1.88
N PHE A 20 -11.22 -4.11 2.88
CA PHE A 20 -11.59 -2.70 2.82
C PHE A 20 -10.37 -1.77 2.75
N MET A 21 -9.29 -2.12 3.44
CA MET A 21 -8.02 -1.38 3.34
C MET A 21 -7.41 -1.47 1.95
N ASP A 22 -7.43 -2.65 1.33
CA ASP A 22 -6.93 -2.85 -0.03
C ASP A 22 -7.78 -2.10 -1.06
N GLN A 23 -9.10 -2.04 -0.89
CA GLN A 23 -9.99 -1.24 -1.73
C GLN A 23 -9.70 0.26 -1.63
N LYS A 24 -9.53 0.78 -0.40
CA LYS A 24 -9.18 2.19 -0.17
C LYS A 24 -7.80 2.53 -0.76
N ALA A 25 -6.82 1.65 -0.59
CA ALA A 25 -5.50 1.80 -1.18
C ALA A 25 -5.55 1.75 -2.71
N GLY A 26 -6.38 0.89 -3.29
CA GLY A 26 -6.64 0.85 -4.74
C GLY A 26 -7.25 2.15 -5.27
N ALA A 27 -8.23 2.71 -4.56
CA ALA A 27 -8.79 4.02 -4.90
C ALA A 27 -7.73 5.14 -4.83
N LEU A 28 -6.90 5.13 -3.79
CA LEU A 28 -5.79 6.09 -3.65
C LEU A 28 -4.78 5.95 -4.80
N PHE A 29 -4.45 4.72 -5.20
CA PHE A 29 -3.56 4.44 -6.33
C PHE A 29 -4.10 5.05 -7.64
N VAL A 30 -5.40 4.92 -7.90
CA VAL A 30 -6.07 5.54 -9.05
C VAL A 30 -5.99 7.07 -8.98
N VAL A 31 -6.21 7.67 -7.80
CA VAL A 31 -6.07 9.13 -7.61
C VAL A 31 -4.65 9.60 -7.95
N TYR A 32 -3.61 8.91 -7.49
CA TYR A 32 -2.24 9.23 -7.87
C TYR A 32 -2.00 9.08 -9.40
N GLY A 33 -2.65 8.11 -10.05
CA GLY A 33 -2.64 7.99 -11.50
C GLY A 33 -3.19 9.23 -12.22
N PHE A 34 -4.30 9.79 -11.73
CA PHE A 34 -4.83 11.06 -12.24
C PHE A 34 -3.88 12.24 -11.99
N ILE A 35 -3.31 12.34 -10.78
CA ILE A 35 -2.35 13.39 -10.43
C ILE A 35 -1.14 13.34 -11.36
N ILE A 36 -0.58 12.15 -11.62
CA ILE A 36 0.55 11.98 -12.53
C ILE A 36 0.16 12.35 -13.97
N THR A 37 -1.03 11.98 -14.41
CA THR A 37 -1.51 12.33 -15.76
C THR A 37 -1.58 13.85 -15.94
N ILE A 38 -2.14 14.56 -14.96
CA ILE A 38 -2.19 16.03 -14.95
C ILE A 38 -0.77 16.60 -14.93
N PHE A 39 0.09 16.09 -14.04
CA PHE A 39 1.48 16.53 -13.95
C PHE A 39 2.21 16.42 -15.29
N VAL A 40 2.08 15.28 -16.00
CA VAL A 40 2.72 15.06 -17.29
C VAL A 40 2.18 16.02 -18.34
N GLU A 41 0.88 16.29 -18.35
CA GLU A 41 0.27 17.20 -19.32
C GLU A 41 0.78 18.64 -19.18
N PHE A 42 0.92 19.14 -17.94
CA PHE A 42 1.51 20.46 -17.70
C PHE A 42 3.02 20.47 -17.94
N SER A 43 3.71 19.35 -17.65
CA SER A 43 5.16 19.23 -17.93
C SER A 43 5.51 19.37 -19.40
N LYS A 44 4.62 18.96 -20.33
CA LYS A 44 4.84 19.12 -21.78
C LYS A 44 4.85 20.58 -22.24
N ARG A 45 4.22 21.48 -21.47
CA ARG A 45 4.14 22.91 -21.80
C ARG A 45 5.40 23.66 -21.42
N LEU A 46 6.23 23.07 -20.56
CA LEU A 46 7.50 23.65 -20.14
C LEU A 46 8.43 23.79 -21.35
N LYS A 47 8.88 25.02 -21.58
CA LYS A 47 9.95 25.29 -22.53
C LYS A 47 11.27 25.09 -21.80
N PHE A 48 12.05 24.11 -22.25
CA PHE A 48 13.43 23.96 -21.79
C PHE A 48 14.25 25.11 -22.37
N VAL A 49 14.48 26.13 -21.56
CA VAL A 49 15.29 27.26 -22.01
C VAL A 49 16.76 26.90 -21.88
N ASN A 50 17.51 27.17 -22.94
CA ASN A 50 18.93 26.90 -23.00
C ASN A 50 19.65 27.87 -22.05
N LEU A 51 20.27 27.35 -20.99
CA LEU A 51 20.95 28.12 -19.94
C LEU A 51 22.04 29.08 -20.46
N LEU A 52 22.49 28.89 -21.71
CA LEU A 52 23.55 29.65 -22.37
C LEU A 52 23.03 30.80 -23.26
N GLU A 53 21.73 30.87 -23.56
CA GLU A 53 21.15 31.83 -24.53
C GLU A 53 20.23 32.88 -23.89
N LEU A 54 20.13 32.93 -22.56
CA LEU A 54 19.23 33.83 -21.83
C LEU A 54 19.94 35.07 -21.28
N ASP A 55 19.52 36.25 -21.74
CA ASP A 55 19.97 37.56 -21.25
C ASP A 55 19.29 37.99 -19.92
N SER A 56 18.26 37.26 -19.46
CA SER A 56 17.46 37.59 -18.27
C SER A 56 17.64 36.57 -17.14
N PHE A 57 18.36 36.97 -16.08
CA PHE A 57 18.58 36.17 -14.86
C PHE A 57 17.28 35.69 -14.20
N GLY A 58 16.17 36.42 -14.37
CA GLY A 58 14.86 36.09 -13.80
C GLY A 58 14.22 34.84 -14.42
N GLU A 59 14.30 34.70 -15.74
CA GLU A 59 13.69 33.58 -16.48
C GLU A 59 14.46 32.27 -16.25
N ILE A 60 15.79 32.33 -16.15
CA ILE A 60 16.65 31.19 -15.78
C ILE A 60 16.28 30.68 -14.38
N THR A 61 16.16 31.61 -13.43
CA THR A 61 15.87 31.28 -12.04
C THR A 61 14.50 30.63 -11.89
N LEU A 62 13.48 31.18 -12.56
CA LEU A 62 12.12 30.65 -12.50
C LEU A 62 11.99 29.26 -13.15
N SER A 63 12.65 29.06 -14.30
CA SER A 63 12.69 27.76 -14.97
C SER A 63 13.36 26.69 -14.10
N SER A 64 14.47 27.05 -13.45
CA SER A 64 15.22 26.15 -12.57
C SER A 64 14.42 25.76 -11.33
N ILE A 65 13.70 26.72 -10.72
CA ILE A 65 12.80 26.48 -9.59
C ILE A 65 11.67 25.54 -9.99
N THR A 66 11.04 25.79 -11.15
CA THR A 66 9.93 24.97 -11.66
C THR A 66 10.37 23.53 -11.91
N PHE A 67 11.55 23.34 -12.50
CA PHE A 67 12.16 22.02 -12.67
C PHE A 67 12.40 21.32 -11.32
N LEU A 68 12.98 22.02 -10.34
CA LEU A 68 13.24 21.46 -9.01
C LEU A 68 11.94 21.04 -8.30
N ILE A 69 10.91 21.88 -8.35
CA ILE A 69 9.58 21.57 -7.80
C ILE A 69 9.02 20.32 -8.47
N GLY A 70 9.08 20.25 -9.80
CA GLY A 70 8.59 19.09 -10.56
C GLY A 70 9.35 17.80 -10.21
N ALA A 71 10.67 17.86 -10.10
CA ALA A 71 11.51 16.71 -9.74
C ALA A 71 11.20 16.21 -8.32
N VAL A 72 11.07 17.12 -7.35
CA VAL A 72 10.70 16.78 -5.97
C VAL A 72 9.29 16.17 -5.92
N LEU A 73 8.35 16.74 -6.67
CA LEU A 73 6.97 16.24 -6.71
C LEU A 73 6.88 14.84 -7.32
N ILE A 74 7.59 14.56 -8.42
CA ILE A 74 7.69 13.21 -9.01
C ILE A 74 8.26 12.23 -7.99
N PHE A 75 9.39 12.57 -7.36
CA PHE A 75 10.02 11.68 -6.39
C PHE A 75 9.07 11.40 -5.21
N TYR A 76 8.39 12.43 -4.74
CA TYR A 76 7.40 12.29 -3.66
C TYR A 76 6.24 11.38 -4.07
N MET A 77 5.64 11.58 -5.26
CA MET A 77 4.57 10.71 -5.77
C MET A 77 5.04 9.26 -5.95
N ALA A 78 6.25 9.06 -6.50
CA ALA A 78 6.83 7.73 -6.66
C ALA A 78 7.03 7.02 -5.32
N TYR A 79 7.52 7.73 -4.30
CA TYR A 79 7.65 7.20 -2.95
C TYR A 79 6.29 6.79 -2.36
N GLN A 80 5.24 7.62 -2.52
CA GLN A 80 3.90 7.29 -2.05
C GLN A 80 3.33 6.05 -2.76
N LEU A 81 3.49 5.95 -4.08
CA LEU A 81 3.07 4.78 -4.86
C LEU A 81 3.82 3.52 -4.42
N TYR A 82 5.13 3.63 -4.17
CA TYR A 82 5.92 2.54 -3.61
C TYR A 82 5.35 2.09 -2.25
N LEU A 83 4.99 3.02 -1.36
CA LEU A 83 4.39 2.67 -0.09
C LEU A 83 3.07 1.91 -0.26
N ILE A 84 2.19 2.39 -1.13
CA ILE A 84 0.89 1.78 -1.41
C ILE A 84 1.07 0.35 -1.94
N VAL A 85 1.89 0.17 -2.97
CA VAL A 85 2.06 -1.13 -3.62
C VAL A 85 2.74 -2.12 -2.68
N VAL A 86 3.84 -1.73 -2.04
CA VAL A 86 4.69 -2.68 -1.29
C VAL A 86 4.16 -2.97 0.11
N PHE A 87 3.65 -1.97 0.81
CA PHE A 87 3.25 -2.15 2.21
C PHE A 87 1.75 -2.39 2.38
N ILE A 88 0.91 -1.98 1.43
CA ILE A 88 -0.56 -2.14 1.54
C ILE A 88 -1.05 -3.25 0.61
N LEU A 89 -0.89 -3.09 -0.71
CA LEU A 89 -1.52 -3.98 -1.69
C LEU A 89 -0.82 -5.33 -1.85
N LYS A 90 0.50 -5.39 -1.66
CA LYS A 90 1.25 -6.65 -1.77
C LYS A 90 0.70 -7.69 -0.78
N PRO A 91 0.31 -8.90 -1.25
CA PRO A 91 -0.09 -9.99 -0.37
C PRO A 91 1.02 -10.34 0.63
N ARG A 92 0.63 -10.60 1.87
CA ARG A 92 1.57 -10.92 2.95
C ARG A 92 1.43 -12.38 3.35
N LYS A 93 2.58 -13.01 3.54
CA LYS A 93 2.66 -14.31 4.20
C LYS A 93 2.73 -14.07 5.71
N SER A 94 2.23 -15.03 6.48
CA SER A 94 2.42 -15.07 7.93
C SER A 94 3.90 -15.12 8.28
N MET A 95 4.30 -14.52 9.41
CA MET A 95 5.71 -14.50 9.84
C MET A 95 5.98 -15.22 11.17
N HIS A 96 4.97 -15.52 11.99
CA HIS A 96 5.20 -16.09 13.31
C HIS A 96 4.72 -17.55 13.46
N TYR A 97 4.50 -18.24 12.34
CA TYR A 97 4.27 -19.68 12.42
C TYR A 97 5.55 -20.46 12.69
N ASN A 98 5.43 -21.52 13.49
CA ASN A 98 6.53 -22.45 13.71
C ASN A 98 6.76 -23.31 12.46
N PRO A 99 7.98 -23.31 11.85
CA PRO A 99 8.31 -24.12 10.68
C PRO A 99 8.12 -25.64 10.88
N GLN A 100 8.12 -26.09 12.14
CA GLN A 100 8.00 -27.49 12.51
C GLN A 100 6.54 -27.93 12.65
N HIS A 101 5.58 -27.00 12.66
CA HIS A 101 4.15 -27.28 12.81
C HIS A 101 3.33 -26.64 11.68
N LEU A 102 2.95 -27.47 10.70
CA LEU A 102 2.10 -27.07 9.58
C LEU A 102 0.63 -26.97 10.02
N SER A 103 0.13 -25.76 10.19
CA SER A 103 -1.30 -25.47 10.47
C SER A 103 -2.23 -25.90 9.32
N VAL A 104 -3.36 -26.53 9.65
CA VAL A 104 -4.41 -26.92 8.69
C VAL A 104 -5.31 -25.76 8.28
N MET A 105 -5.20 -24.60 8.95
CA MET A 105 -5.96 -23.39 8.65
C MET A 105 -5.19 -22.38 7.79
N TYR A 106 -3.85 -22.44 7.78
CA TYR A 106 -3.03 -21.52 7.01
C TYR A 106 -2.82 -21.98 5.57
N TYR A 107 -3.25 -21.19 4.58
CA TYR A 107 -3.09 -21.54 3.16
C TYR A 107 -1.65 -21.86 2.75
N GLY A 108 -0.65 -21.18 3.33
CA GLY A 108 0.76 -21.44 3.02
C GLY A 108 1.19 -22.84 3.45
N HIS A 109 0.84 -23.25 4.67
CA HIS A 109 1.12 -24.60 5.14
C HIS A 109 0.28 -25.67 4.44
N ILE A 110 -1.00 -25.41 4.17
CA ILE A 110 -1.85 -26.34 3.42
C ILE A 110 -1.26 -26.59 2.03
N SER A 111 -0.70 -25.57 1.38
CA SER A 111 -0.05 -25.71 0.07
C SER A 111 1.23 -26.55 0.09
N GLU A 112 1.88 -26.64 1.26
CA GLU A 112 3.06 -27.49 1.49
C GLU A 112 2.67 -28.90 1.96
N MET A 113 1.45 -29.07 2.49
CA MET A 113 0.92 -30.37 2.89
C MET A 113 0.39 -31.14 1.67
N GLY A 114 0.75 -32.42 1.57
CA GLY A 114 0.10 -33.33 0.64
C GLY A 114 -1.39 -33.49 0.98
N LYS A 115 -2.26 -33.57 -0.03
CA LYS A 115 -3.73 -33.63 0.14
C LYS A 115 -4.18 -34.66 1.18
N SER A 116 -3.66 -35.88 1.12
CA SER A 116 -4.05 -36.96 2.06
C SER A 116 -3.66 -36.63 3.50
N ASN A 117 -2.46 -36.07 3.70
CA ASN A 117 -1.98 -35.67 5.02
C ASN A 117 -2.79 -34.52 5.59
N PHE A 118 -3.19 -33.55 4.75
CA PHE A 118 -4.06 -32.45 5.17
C PHE A 118 -5.42 -32.97 5.66
N VAL A 119 -6.09 -33.82 4.87
CA VAL A 119 -7.41 -34.36 5.23
C VAL A 119 -7.32 -35.14 6.54
N GLN A 120 -6.36 -36.07 6.64
CA GLN A 120 -6.18 -36.86 7.85
C GLN A 120 -5.90 -35.98 9.07
N LYS A 121 -4.98 -35.02 8.96
CA LYS A 121 -4.63 -34.13 10.08
C LYS A 121 -5.80 -33.25 10.51
N PHE A 122 -6.67 -32.85 9.59
CA PHE A 122 -7.87 -32.07 9.91
C PHE A 122 -8.92 -32.93 10.63
N GLU A 123 -9.14 -34.17 10.17
CA GLU A 123 -10.09 -35.11 10.79
C GLU A 123 -9.63 -35.57 12.19
N ASP A 124 -8.32 -35.75 12.39
CA ASP A 124 -7.73 -36.18 13.65
C ASP A 124 -7.58 -35.04 14.69
N MET A 125 -7.88 -33.79 14.32
CA MET A 125 -7.64 -32.61 15.17
C MET A 125 -8.70 -32.45 16.25
N GLU A 126 -8.26 -32.23 17.50
CA GLU A 126 -9.17 -31.88 18.59
C GLU A 126 -9.69 -30.44 18.48
N ASP A 127 -10.92 -30.18 18.92
CA ASP A 127 -11.54 -28.83 18.91
C ASP A 127 -10.67 -27.75 19.58
N LYS A 128 -9.94 -28.13 20.63
CA LYS A 128 -9.05 -27.23 21.36
C LYS A 128 -7.83 -26.82 20.51
N GLU A 129 -7.29 -27.75 19.72
CA GLU A 129 -6.19 -27.49 18.80
C GLU A 129 -6.66 -26.64 17.62
N LEU A 130 -7.83 -26.93 17.07
CA LEU A 130 -8.46 -26.10 16.04
C LEU A 130 -8.65 -24.66 16.51
N THR A 131 -9.18 -24.49 17.72
CA THR A 131 -9.38 -23.17 18.34
C THR A 131 -8.05 -22.42 18.49
N LYS A 132 -6.98 -23.13 18.87
CA LYS A 132 -5.64 -22.55 18.98
C LYS A 132 -5.14 -22.08 17.60
N GLU A 133 -5.26 -22.90 16.55
CA GLU A 133 -4.84 -22.50 15.20
C GLU A 133 -5.61 -21.26 14.69
N VAL A 134 -6.91 -21.16 14.98
CA VAL A 134 -7.71 -19.99 14.63
C VAL A 134 -7.22 -18.74 15.37
N LEU A 135 -6.87 -18.85 16.65
CA LEU A 135 -6.32 -17.73 17.41
C LEU A 135 -4.94 -17.28 16.90
N GLU A 136 -4.10 -18.23 16.48
CA GLU A 136 -2.83 -17.92 15.82
C GLU A 136 -3.07 -17.17 14.49
N GLN A 137 -4.05 -17.59 13.69
CA GLN A 137 -4.47 -16.85 12.49
C GLN A 137 -4.95 -15.44 12.82
N VAL A 138 -5.80 -15.28 13.84
CA VAL A 138 -6.28 -13.98 14.31
C VAL A 138 -5.11 -13.05 14.65
N PHE A 139 -4.09 -13.56 15.34
CA PHE A 139 -2.89 -12.80 15.68
C PHE A 139 -2.14 -12.35 14.41
N GLU A 140 -1.91 -13.26 13.46
CA GLU A 140 -1.23 -12.95 12.20
C GLU A 140 -1.98 -11.90 11.38
N VAL A 141 -3.29 -12.09 11.16
CA VAL A 141 -4.09 -11.14 10.38
C VAL A 141 -4.21 -9.79 11.08
N SER A 142 -4.20 -9.76 12.42
CA SER A 142 -4.19 -8.49 13.19
C SER A 142 -2.91 -7.71 12.93
N LYS A 143 -1.74 -8.37 12.92
CA LYS A 143 -0.45 -7.72 12.61
C LYS A 143 -0.42 -7.19 11.18
N ILE A 144 -0.96 -7.96 10.23
CA ILE A 144 -1.09 -7.54 8.83
C ILE A 144 -1.98 -6.30 8.73
N MET A 145 -3.15 -6.33 9.37
CA MET A 145 -4.11 -5.24 9.36
C MET A 145 -3.52 -3.95 9.96
N GLU A 146 -2.88 -4.06 11.12
CA GLU A 146 -2.22 -2.92 11.79
C GLU A 146 -1.18 -2.26 10.87
N GLN A 147 -0.33 -3.07 10.24
CA GLN A 147 0.67 -2.53 9.32
C GLN A 147 0.01 -1.85 8.11
N LYS A 148 -0.97 -2.49 7.47
CA LYS A 148 -1.70 -1.89 6.34
C LYS A 148 -2.37 -0.58 6.75
N SER A 149 -2.95 -0.52 7.95
CA SER A 149 -3.58 0.67 8.52
C SER A 149 -2.60 1.83 8.65
N ASN A 150 -1.46 1.59 9.27
CA ASN A 150 -0.44 2.63 9.48
C ASN A 150 0.10 3.22 8.18
N TYR A 151 0.34 2.39 7.15
CA TYR A 151 0.79 2.88 5.85
C TYR A 151 -0.33 3.56 5.05
N LEU A 152 -1.58 3.09 5.13
CA LEU A 152 -2.70 3.79 4.50
C LEU A 152 -2.91 5.16 5.14
N GLU A 153 -2.91 5.26 6.46
CA GLU A 153 -3.05 6.53 7.16
C GLU A 153 -1.94 7.51 6.74
N LYS A 154 -0.69 7.05 6.72
CA LYS A 154 0.46 7.85 6.27
C LYS A 154 0.26 8.37 4.85
N THR A 155 -0.11 7.50 3.91
CA THR A 155 -0.29 7.87 2.49
C THR A 155 -1.50 8.79 2.27
N MET A 156 -2.61 8.56 3.00
CA MET A 156 -3.78 9.45 2.99
C MET A 156 -3.46 10.84 3.55
N ARG A 157 -2.68 10.92 4.63
CA ARG A 157 -2.23 12.21 5.20
C ARG A 157 -1.31 12.97 4.24
N CYS A 158 -0.54 12.26 3.41
CA CYS A 158 0.34 12.84 2.41
C CYS A 158 -0.39 13.37 1.16
N LEU A 159 -1.60 12.90 0.88
CA LEU A 159 -2.34 13.24 -0.33
C LEU A 159 -2.61 14.75 -0.50
N PRO A 160 -3.10 15.50 0.52
CA PRO A 160 -3.33 16.93 0.38
C PRO A 160 -2.06 17.72 0.03
N TYR A 161 -0.91 17.34 0.59
CA TYR A 161 0.37 17.97 0.26
C TYR A 161 0.80 17.71 -1.18
N THR A 162 0.49 16.51 -1.71
CA THR A 162 0.71 16.20 -3.13
C THR A 162 -0.16 17.09 -4.03
N ILE A 163 -1.43 17.27 -3.67
CA ILE A 163 -2.36 18.12 -4.42
C ILE A 163 -1.88 19.58 -4.40
N ILE A 164 -1.51 20.11 -3.23
CA ILE A 164 -0.98 21.48 -3.10
C ILE A 164 0.31 21.62 -3.92
N GLY A 165 1.23 20.65 -3.83
CA GLY A 165 2.46 20.64 -4.62
C GLY A 165 2.20 20.64 -6.12
N LEU A 166 1.20 19.87 -6.59
CA LEU A 166 0.76 19.87 -7.98
C LEU A 166 0.21 21.24 -8.40
N LEU A 167 -0.63 21.88 -7.59
CA LEU A 167 -1.16 23.21 -7.89
C LEU A 167 -0.04 24.25 -8.00
N ILE A 168 0.93 24.22 -7.09
CA ILE A 168 2.11 25.08 -7.16
C ILE A 168 2.87 24.80 -8.46
N PHE A 169 3.14 23.53 -8.78
CA PHE A 169 3.82 23.17 -10.02
C PHE A 169 3.09 23.69 -11.26
N ILE A 170 1.76 23.56 -11.32
CA ILE A 170 0.93 24.07 -12.42
C ILE A 170 1.08 25.59 -12.55
N LEU A 171 0.95 26.34 -11.45
CA LEU A 171 1.07 27.80 -11.47
C LEU A 171 2.43 28.25 -12.00
N PHE A 172 3.51 27.61 -11.56
CA PHE A 172 4.86 27.93 -12.05
C PHE A 172 5.05 27.52 -13.52
N SER A 173 4.47 26.38 -13.93
CA SER A 173 4.55 25.90 -15.31
C SER A 173 3.73 26.72 -16.31
N GLU A 174 2.77 27.51 -15.85
CA GLU A 174 2.04 28.47 -16.71
C GLU A 174 2.78 29.81 -16.86
N ILE A 175 3.64 30.16 -15.91
CA ILE A 175 4.40 31.41 -15.92
C ILE A 175 5.71 31.25 -16.73
N VAL A 176 6.31 30.06 -16.71
CA VAL A 176 7.52 29.68 -17.46
C VAL A 176 7.18 29.17 -18.86
#